data_AF-A0A5N5PU10-F1
#
_entry.id   AF-A0A5N5PU10-F1
#
_cell.length_a   1.000
_cell.length_b   1.000
_cell.length_c   1.000
_cell.angle_alpha   90.00
_cell.angle_beta   90.00
_cell.angle_gamma   90.00
#
_symmetry.space_group_name_H-M   'P 1'
#
loop_
_entity.id
_entity.type
_entity.pdbx_description
1 polymer ?
#
loop_
_entity_poly.entity_id
_entity_poly.type
_entity_poly.pdbx_seq_one_letter_code
_entity_poly.pdbx_strand_id
1 'polypeptide(L)'
;MVVFDGHEYLTEEENRLKEDRDRKKYWKKWGPYVAERQWATVREDYSADGDAWSNFPHDHARSRAYRWGEDGIAGVCDTHGLQNISFAFWNEQEYA
;
A
#
# COMPACT_ATOMS: atom_id res chain seq x y z
N MET A 1 13.96 5.87 22.66
CA MET A 1 14.32 5.44 24.01
C MET A 1 13.46 6.26 24.92
N VAL A 2 12.76 5.64 25.86
CA VAL A 2 11.85 6.36 26.73
C VAL A 2 12.57 6.59 28.05
N VAL A 3 12.65 7.85 28.46
CA VAL A 3 13.21 8.22 29.77
C VAL A 3 12.05 8.30 30.76
N PHE A 4 12.12 7.52 31.83
CA PHE A 4 11.14 7.55 32.92
C PHE A 4 11.88 7.50 34.25
N ASP A 5 11.61 8.47 35.13
CA ASP A 5 12.24 8.60 36.46
C ASP A 5 13.78 8.57 36.44
N GLY A 6 14.39 9.22 35.43
CA GLY A 6 15.85 9.26 35.27
C GLY A 6 16.48 7.97 34.72
N HIS A 7 15.67 6.94 34.42
CA HIS A 7 16.11 5.71 33.80
C HIS A 7 15.73 5.64 32.31
N GLU A 8 16.65 5.13 31.49
CA GLU A 8 16.42 4.86 30.07
C GLU A 8 15.89 3.45 29.88
N TYR A 9 14.73 3.34 29.24
CA TYR A 9 14.12 2.07 28.87
C TYR A 9 14.02 1.95 27.35
N LEU A 10 14.37 0.76 26.86
CA LEU A 10 14.07 0.33 25.50
C LEU A 10 12.62 -0.12 25.44
N THR A 11 11.87 0.44 24.50
CA THR A 11 10.54 -0.04 24.17
C THR A 11 10.60 -1.35 23.38
N GLU A 12 9.49 -2.08 23.34
CA GLU A 12 9.41 -3.31 22.54
C GLU A 12 9.62 -3.08 21.04
N GLU A 13 9.23 -1.92 20.52
CA GLU A 13 9.52 -1.56 19.13
C GLU A 13 11.03 -1.35 18.92
N GLU A 14 11.71 -0.68 19.85
CA GLU A 14 13.16 -0.50 19.76
C GLU A 14 13.92 -1.81 19.90
N ASN A 15 13.44 -2.72 20.74
CA ASN A 15 13.97 -4.07 20.82
C ASN A 15 13.84 -4.78 19.47
N ARG A 16 12.67 -4.73 18.82
CA ARG A 16 12.46 -5.30 17.47
C ARG A 16 13.34 -4.64 16.41
N LEU A 17 13.49 -3.31 16.42
CA LEU A 17 14.37 -2.59 15.50
C LEU A 17 15.85 -2.93 15.70
N LYS A 18 16.28 -3.18 16.94
CA LYS A 18 17.63 -3.64 17.26
C LYS A 18 17.86 -5.08 16.78
N GLU A 19 16.91 -5.98 17.02
CA GLU A 19 16.97 -7.35 16.52
C GLU A 19 17.03 -7.43 14.98
N ASP A 20 16.30 -6.56 14.28
CA ASP A 20 16.32 -6.41 12.82
C ASP A 20 17.68 -5.91 12.32
N ARG A 21 18.23 -4.87 12.98
CA ARG A 21 19.56 -4.32 12.66
C ARG A 21 20.69 -5.34 12.88
N ASP A 22 20.62 -6.09 13.98
CA ASP A 22 21.56 -7.15 14.33
C ASP A 22 21.35 -8.43 13.50
N ARG A 23 20.35 -8.46 12.60
CA ARG A 23 19.94 -9.62 11.79
C ARG A 23 19.62 -10.88 12.62
N LYS A 24 19.16 -10.69 13.85
CA LYS A 24 18.69 -11.78 14.74
C LYS A 24 17.28 -12.24 14.37
N LYS A 25 16.42 -11.29 13.97
CA LYS A 25 15.06 -11.54 13.48
C LYS A 25 14.74 -10.53 12.38
N TYR A 26 14.09 -10.97 11.31
CA TYR A 26 13.81 -10.16 10.13
C TYR A 26 12.43 -9.52 10.19
N TRP A 27 12.23 -8.61 11.14
CA TRP A 27 10.94 -7.98 11.40
C TRP A 27 10.40 -7.19 10.20
N LYS A 28 11.30 -6.66 9.37
CA LYS A 28 10.92 -5.90 8.17
C LYS A 28 10.69 -6.75 6.93
N LYS A 29 10.77 -8.09 7.02
CA LYS A 29 10.66 -9.00 5.86
C LYS A 29 9.37 -8.82 5.08
N TRP A 30 8.26 -8.52 5.75
CA TRP A 30 6.98 -8.20 5.16
C TRP A 30 6.55 -6.81 5.61
N GLY A 31 5.99 -6.02 4.70
CA GLY A 31 5.54 -4.66 5.02
C GLY A 31 4.76 -4.02 3.89
N PRO A 32 4.36 -2.75 4.06
CA PRO A 32 3.62 -1.99 3.06
C PRO A 32 4.57 -1.48 1.96
N TYR A 33 5.27 -2.40 1.30
CA TYR A 33 6.20 -2.11 0.20
C TYR A 33 5.54 -2.26 -1.18
N VAL A 34 4.24 -2.56 -1.21
CA VAL A 34 3.45 -2.61 -2.46
C VAL A 34 3.46 -1.22 -3.07
N ALA A 35 3.94 -1.10 -4.30
CA ALA A 35 3.75 0.11 -5.06
C ALA A 35 2.29 0.17 -5.50
N GLU A 36 1.55 1.22 -5.15
CA GLU A 36 0.27 1.49 -5.80
C GLU A 36 0.54 1.79 -7.27
N ARG A 37 -0.03 0.97 -8.17
CA ARG A 37 0.22 1.04 -9.61
C ARG A 37 -1.07 0.99 -10.40
N GLN A 38 -2.06 1.74 -9.96
CA GLN A 38 -3.25 1.99 -10.77
C GLN A 38 -3.08 3.29 -11.56
N TRP A 39 -3.45 3.27 -12.84
CA TRP A 39 -3.61 4.43 -13.71
C TRP A 39 -4.59 4.09 -14.83
N ALA A 40 -5.50 5.03 -15.14
CA ALA A 40 -6.39 4.98 -16.30
C ALA A 40 -7.03 3.61 -16.57
N THR A 41 -7.68 3.03 -15.55
CA THR A 41 -8.48 1.82 -15.72
C THR A 41 -9.75 2.15 -16.49
N VAL A 42 -10.13 1.29 -17.45
CA VAL A 42 -11.32 1.51 -18.31
C VAL A 42 -12.61 1.63 -17.47
N ARG A 43 -12.69 0.94 -16.33
CA ARG A 43 -13.82 1.09 -15.38
C ARG A 43 -13.85 2.41 -14.63
N GLU A 44 -12.76 3.16 -14.64
CA GLU A 44 -12.68 4.52 -14.11
C GLU A 44 -12.97 5.57 -15.18
N ASP A 45 -13.32 5.14 -16.39
CA ASP A 45 -13.64 6.06 -17.46
C ASP A 45 -15.03 6.66 -17.28
N TYR A 46 -15.06 7.91 -16.86
CA TYR A 46 -16.25 8.75 -16.81
C TYR A 46 -16.25 9.80 -17.93
N SER A 47 -15.41 9.64 -18.96
CA SER A 47 -15.40 10.53 -20.11
C SER A 47 -16.68 10.34 -20.93
N ALA A 48 -17.09 11.38 -21.63
CA ALA A 48 -18.29 11.31 -22.48
C ALA A 48 -18.03 10.55 -23.79
N ASP A 49 -16.77 10.37 -24.15
CA ASP A 49 -16.26 9.90 -25.44
C ASP A 49 -15.47 8.59 -25.36
N GLY A 50 -15.25 8.05 -24.15
CA GLY A 50 -14.52 6.79 -23.95
C GLY A 50 -13.00 6.93 -23.94
N ASP A 51 -12.47 8.14 -23.73
CA ASP A 51 -11.03 8.40 -23.61
C ASP A 51 -10.57 8.39 -22.15
N ALA A 52 -10.46 7.17 -21.61
CA ALA A 52 -10.03 6.91 -20.24
C ALA A 52 -8.66 7.53 -19.89
N TRP A 53 -7.71 7.55 -20.83
CA TRP A 53 -6.32 7.97 -20.57
C TRP A 53 -6.13 9.48 -20.59
N SER A 54 -6.86 10.21 -21.45
CA SER A 54 -6.83 11.68 -21.45
C SER A 54 -7.69 12.26 -20.33
N ASN A 55 -8.84 11.64 -20.02
CA ASN A 55 -9.72 12.10 -18.95
C ASN A 55 -9.15 11.80 -17.55
N PHE A 56 -8.33 10.75 -17.43
CA PHE A 56 -7.61 10.43 -16.21
C PHE A 56 -6.10 10.34 -16.43
N PRO A 57 -5.42 11.50 -16.54
CA PRO A 57 -3.98 11.55 -16.79
C PRO A 57 -3.20 10.99 -15.60
N HIS A 58 -1.99 10.49 -15.88
CA HIS A 58 -1.13 9.87 -14.88
C HIS A 58 -0.84 10.78 -13.67
N ASP A 59 -0.78 12.09 -13.86
CA ASP A 59 -0.59 13.05 -12.75
C ASP A 59 -1.72 13.02 -11.72
N HIS A 60 -2.93 12.63 -12.12
CA HIS A 60 -4.08 12.48 -11.22
C HIS A 60 -4.08 11.13 -10.48
N ALA A 61 -3.33 10.13 -10.97
CA ALA A 61 -3.31 8.78 -10.39
C ALA A 61 -2.92 8.76 -8.91
N ARG A 62 -2.05 9.69 -8.49
CA ARG A 62 -1.57 9.85 -7.11
C ARG A 62 -2.52 10.62 -6.17
N SER A 63 -3.59 11.23 -6.70
CA SER A 63 -4.40 12.20 -5.94
C SER A 63 -5.91 12.01 -6.10
N ARG A 64 -6.35 11.03 -6.91
CA ARG A 64 -7.75 10.68 -7.06
C ARG A 64 -8.03 9.34 -6.40
N ALA A 65 -9.17 9.25 -5.71
CA ALA A 65 -9.66 7.98 -5.19
C ALA A 65 -10.26 7.15 -6.33
N TYR A 66 -9.79 5.91 -6.49
CA TYR A 66 -10.37 4.91 -7.38
C TYR A 66 -11.64 4.32 -6.76
N ARG A 67 -12.70 4.18 -7.56
CA ARG A 67 -13.97 3.55 -7.19
C ARG A 67 -14.02 2.09 -7.63
N TRP A 68 -13.40 1.77 -8.77
CA TRP A 68 -13.39 0.43 -9.37
C TRP A 68 -11.99 -0.15 -9.45
N GLY A 69 -11.12 0.23 -8.50
CA GLY A 69 -9.79 -0.31 -8.36
C GLY A 69 -9.80 -1.82 -8.14
N GLU A 70 -9.08 -2.54 -9.00
CA GLU A 70 -8.85 -3.98 -8.86
C GLU A 70 -7.61 -4.28 -8.01
N ASP A 71 -6.79 -3.26 -7.79
CA ASP A 71 -5.59 -3.36 -6.97
C ASP A 71 -6.02 -3.41 -5.51
N GLY A 72 -5.85 -4.58 -4.89
CA GLY A 72 -6.30 -4.79 -3.54
C GLY A 72 -5.76 -3.75 -2.56
N ILE A 73 -6.61 -3.38 -1.60
CA ILE A 73 -6.38 -2.33 -0.62
C ILE A 73 -5.44 -2.83 0.48
N ALA A 74 -4.60 -1.93 0.99
CA ALA A 74 -3.68 -2.17 2.10
C ALA A 74 -2.79 -3.41 1.89
N GLY A 75 -2.26 -3.55 0.67
CA GLY A 75 -1.40 -4.66 0.30
C GLY A 75 -0.11 -4.73 1.11
N VAL A 76 0.34 -5.95 1.38
CA VAL A 76 1.63 -6.26 1.99
C VAL A 76 2.50 -7.05 1.01
N CYS A 77 3.78 -6.75 1.01
CA CYS A 77 4.76 -7.39 0.17
C CYS A 77 6.00 -7.77 0.97
N ASP A 78 6.71 -8.80 0.52
CA ASP A 78 8.06 -9.06 1.01
C ASP A 78 9.03 -7.94 0.60
N THR A 79 10.16 -7.79 1.29
CA THR A 79 11.14 -6.71 1.03
C THR A 79 11.67 -6.64 -0.40
N HIS A 80 11.56 -7.72 -1.18
CA HIS A 80 12.07 -7.78 -2.55
C HIS A 80 10.99 -7.53 -3.62
N GLY A 81 9.72 -7.35 -3.25
CA GLY A 81 8.67 -7.13 -4.25
C GLY A 81 8.14 -8.42 -4.91
N LEU A 82 8.53 -9.61 -4.45
CA LEU A 82 8.31 -10.88 -5.14
C LEU A 82 6.93 -11.48 -4.85
N GLN A 83 6.46 -11.35 -3.61
CA GLN A 83 5.17 -11.86 -3.17
C GLN A 83 4.31 -10.70 -2.69
N ASN A 84 3.15 -10.52 -3.31
CA ASN A 84 2.21 -9.44 -3.01
C ASN A 84 0.88 -10.05 -2.57
N ILE A 85 0.37 -9.60 -1.42
CA ILE A 85 -0.91 -10.03 -0.87
C ILE A 85 -1.72 -8.76 -0.60
N SER A 86 -2.95 -8.69 -1.08
CA SER A 86 -3.82 -7.54 -0.86
C SER A 86 -5.29 -7.96 -0.77
N PHE A 87 -6.10 -7.10 -0.15
CA PHE A 87 -7.53 -7.35 -0.01
C PHE A 87 -8.29 -6.73 -1.18
N ALA A 88 -8.94 -7.56 -2.00
CA ALA A 88 -9.87 -7.09 -3.00
C ALA A 88 -11.30 -7.12 -2.44
N PHE A 89 -12.06 -6.06 -2.69
CA PHE A 89 -13.46 -5.96 -2.27
C PHE A 89 -14.33 -5.72 -3.50
N TRP A 90 -15.44 -6.44 -3.57
CA TRP A 90 -16.42 -6.31 -4.63
C TRP A 90 -17.73 -5.82 -4.02
N ASN A 91 -18.31 -4.78 -4.62
CA ASN A 91 -19.56 -4.17 -4.15
C ASN A 91 -20.81 -4.72 -4.86
N GLU A 92 -20.66 -5.77 -5.67
CA GLU A 92 -21.76 -6.42 -6.41
C GLU A 92 -22.48 -5.51 -7.43
N GLN A 93 -21.90 -4.35 -7.77
CA GLN A 93 -22.46 -3.49 -8.80
C GLN A 93 -21.78 -3.74 -10.14
N GLU A 94 -22.47 -4.50 -11.00
CA GLU A 94 -22.16 -4.57 -12.42
C GLU A 94 -22.91 -3.43 -13.13
N TYR A 95 -22.18 -2.45 -13.68
CA TYR A 95 -22.77 -1.54 -14.64
C TYR A 95 -22.92 -2.30 -15.96
N ALA A 96 -24.16 -2.56 -16.37
CA ALA A 96 -24.52 -3.11 -17.68
C ALA A 96 -24.49 -2.02 -18.77
#